data_AF-A0A383EX64-F1
#
_entry.id   AF-A0A383EX64-F1
#
_cell.length_a   1.000
_cell.length_b   1.000
_cell.length_c   1.000
_cell.angle_alpha   90.00
_cell.angle_beta   90.00
_cell.angle_gamma   90.00
#
_symmetry.space_group_name_H-M   'P 1'
#
loop_
_entity.id
_entity.type
_entity.pdbx_description
1 polymer ?
#
loop_
_entity_poly.entity_id
_entity_poly.type
_entity_poly.pdbx_seq_one_letter_code
_entity_poly.pdbx_strand_id
1 'polypeptide(L)'
;MDQPTQQNINDRPVVNVKIIKLVSGEDVVTMLPTGDQQLPEKSTLLRIERPLLIKYVPQMTMTGFKDYIALIKWCSYTPDKVVTIPKDKIITITNASIEMASSYHNIANDWNKKPVPVRRPGHGYQQKRFTDAQNEKMNE
;
A
#
# COMPACT_ATOMS: atom_id res chain seq x y z
N MET A 1 -36.86 -34.44 1.81
CA MET A 1 -36.64 -33.01 2.15
C MET A 1 -35.19 -32.92 2.58
N ASP A 2 -34.31 -32.75 1.60
CA ASP A 2 -32.87 -32.77 1.82
C ASP A 2 -32.42 -31.40 2.30
N GLN A 3 -31.81 -31.36 3.48
CA GLN A 3 -31.22 -30.15 4.05
C GLN A 3 -29.97 -29.78 3.24
N PRO A 4 -29.77 -28.50 2.87
CA PRO A 4 -28.59 -28.10 2.11
C PRO A 4 -27.33 -28.18 2.98
N THR A 5 -26.32 -28.82 2.40
CA THR A 5 -24.99 -29.09 2.95
C THR A 5 -24.26 -27.80 3.33
N GLN A 6 -23.64 -27.81 4.51
CA GLN A 6 -22.75 -26.76 4.99
C GLN A 6 -21.57 -26.59 4.01
N GLN A 7 -21.61 -25.54 3.19
CA GLN A 7 -20.50 -25.20 2.30
C GLN A 7 -19.31 -24.70 3.12
N ASN A 8 -18.15 -25.31 2.86
CA ASN A 8 -16.85 -25.06 3.48
C ASN A 8 -16.53 -23.57 3.65
N ILE A 9 -16.33 -23.14 4.91
CA ILE A 9 -15.88 -21.78 5.29
C ILE A 9 -14.35 -21.63 5.10
N ASN A 10 -13.64 -22.69 4.69
CA ASN A 10 -12.18 -22.77 4.74
C ASN A 10 -11.42 -22.28 3.49
N ASP A 11 -12.09 -21.85 2.42
CA ASP A 11 -11.44 -21.31 1.21
C ASP A 11 -11.25 -19.79 1.22
N ARG A 12 -11.28 -19.16 2.40
CA ARG A 12 -10.75 -17.79 2.51
C ARG A 12 -9.23 -17.89 2.52
N PRO A 13 -8.51 -17.30 1.53
CA PRO A 13 -7.06 -17.23 1.64
C PRO A 13 -6.75 -16.56 2.97
N VAL A 14 -6.03 -17.26 3.85
CA VAL A 14 -5.62 -16.71 5.14
C VAL A 14 -4.78 -15.47 4.81
N VAL A 15 -5.40 -14.31 4.95
CA VAL A 15 -4.80 -13.05 4.55
C VAL A 15 -3.68 -12.76 5.55
N ASN A 16 -2.46 -13.22 5.23
CA ASN A 16 -1.32 -13.07 6.14
C ASN A 16 -0.72 -11.66 6.09
N VAL A 17 -1.61 -10.66 6.17
CA VAL A 17 -1.26 -9.26 6.26
C VAL A 17 -1.07 -8.93 7.74
N LYS A 18 0.12 -8.45 8.05
CA LYS A 18 0.56 -8.09 9.39
C LYS A 18 0.90 -6.61 9.42
N ILE A 19 0.79 -6.01 10.59
CA ILE A 19 1.30 -4.69 10.90
C ILE A 19 2.52 -4.88 11.79
N ILE A 20 3.63 -4.25 11.40
CA ILE A 20 4.92 -4.29 12.08
C ILE A 20 5.19 -2.88 12.59
N LYS A 21 5.34 -2.73 13.91
CA LYS A 21 5.83 -1.49 14.51
C LYS A 21 7.34 -1.57 14.62
N LEU A 22 8.04 -0.64 13.99
CA LEU A 22 9.50 -0.57 14.01
C LEU A 22 10.00 0.26 15.18
N VAL A 23 11.24 0.02 15.60
CA VAL A 23 11.92 0.81 16.64
C VAL A 23 12.09 2.29 16.26
N SER A 24 12.04 2.61 14.96
CA SER A 24 12.01 3.99 14.45
C SER A 24 10.70 4.73 14.78
N GLY A 25 9.66 4.01 15.24
CA GLY A 25 8.32 4.53 15.46
C GLY A 25 7.39 4.40 14.24
N GLU A 26 7.91 3.94 13.10
CA GLU A 26 7.12 3.70 11.89
C GLU A 26 6.23 2.46 12.02
N ASP A 27 5.00 2.55 11.52
CA ASP A 27 4.10 1.42 11.39
C ASP A 27 4.03 0.98 9.92
N VAL A 28 4.35 -0.29 9.66
CA VAL A 28 4.44 -0.87 8.32
C VAL A 28 3.42 -2.00 8.19
N VAL A 29 2.53 -1.92 7.22
CA VAL A 29 1.64 -3.03 6.84
C VAL A 29 2.28 -3.83 5.71
N THR A 30 2.31 -5.16 5.85
CA THR A 30 3.04 -6.03 4.93
C THR A 30 2.43 -7.42 4.90
N MET A 31 2.68 -8.18 3.83
CA MET A 31 2.46 -9.62 3.85
C MET A 31 3.68 -10.32 4.48
N LEU A 32 3.43 -11.29 5.35
CA LEU A 32 4.48 -12.13 5.92
C LEU A 32 4.53 -13.47 5.16
N PRO A 33 5.61 -13.78 4.43
CA PRO A 33 5.78 -15.09 3.82
C PRO A 33 5.79 -16.20 4.87
N THR A 34 5.30 -17.38 4.52
CA THR A 34 5.27 -18.60 5.36
C THR A 34 6.00 -19.76 4.68
N GLY A 35 6.36 -20.78 5.47
CA GLY A 35 7.06 -21.97 4.96
C GLY A 35 8.42 -21.62 4.35
N ASP A 36 8.75 -22.25 3.22
CA ASP A 36 10.07 -22.17 2.58
C ASP A 36 10.41 -20.78 2.02
N GLN A 37 9.42 -19.90 1.86
CA GLN A 37 9.63 -18.52 1.40
C GLN A 37 10.17 -17.61 2.51
N GLN A 38 9.92 -17.99 3.77
CA GLN A 38 10.41 -17.29 4.94
C GLN A 38 11.81 -17.78 5.32
N LEU A 39 12.55 -16.93 6.03
CA LEU A 39 13.83 -17.34 6.60
C LEU A 39 13.63 -18.37 7.72
N PRO A 40 14.63 -19.24 7.97
CA PRO A 40 14.60 -20.17 9.09
C PRO A 40 14.34 -19.45 10.42
N GLU A 41 13.69 -20.11 11.37
CA GLU A 41 13.33 -19.49 12.65
C GLU A 41 14.54 -18.92 13.41
N LYS A 42 15.69 -19.60 13.31
CA LYS A 42 16.97 -19.16 13.89
C LYS A 42 17.58 -17.94 13.23
N SER A 43 17.08 -17.51 12.07
CA SER A 43 17.57 -16.29 11.41
C SER A 43 17.28 -15.07 12.28
N THR A 44 18.25 -14.18 12.40
CA THR A 44 18.07 -12.86 13.03
C THR A 44 17.28 -11.90 12.15
N LEU A 45 16.98 -12.30 10.92
CA LEU A 45 16.29 -11.51 9.92
C LEU A 45 14.88 -12.06 9.66
N LEU A 46 14.02 -11.20 9.13
CA LEU A 46 12.64 -11.47 8.75
C LEU A 46 12.41 -10.94 7.34
N ARG A 47 11.93 -11.80 6.44
CA ARG A 47 11.47 -11.36 5.11
C ARG A 47 10.04 -10.88 5.19
N ILE A 48 9.77 -9.75 4.57
CA ILE A 48 8.46 -9.15 4.44
C ILE A 48 8.23 -8.80 2.96
N GLU A 49 7.01 -9.02 2.46
CA GLU A 49 6.66 -8.76 1.06
C GLU A 49 5.72 -7.57 0.93
N ARG A 50 6.05 -6.70 -0.04
CA ARG A 50 5.34 -5.47 -0.44
C ARG A 50 5.02 -4.56 0.77
N PRO A 51 6.02 -4.18 1.58
CA PRO A 51 5.77 -3.36 2.77
C PRO A 51 5.28 -1.95 2.40
N LEU A 52 4.18 -1.54 3.02
CA LEU A 52 3.62 -0.20 2.92
C LEU A 52 3.70 0.51 4.28
N LEU A 53 4.20 1.74 4.28
CA LEU A 53 4.17 2.65 5.42
C LEU A 53 2.75 3.15 5.65
N ILE A 54 2.29 3.10 6.90
CA ILE A 54 1.03 3.67 7.35
C ILE A 54 1.27 5.15 7.69
N LYS A 55 0.60 6.05 6.98
CA LYS A 55 0.68 7.50 7.21
C LYS A 55 -0.68 8.05 7.65
N TYR A 56 -0.71 8.64 8.83
CA TYR A 56 -1.86 9.39 9.32
C TYR A 56 -1.83 10.80 8.73
N VAL A 57 -2.87 11.14 7.98
CA VAL A 57 -3.01 12.46 7.35
C VAL A 57 -4.27 13.11 7.91
N PRO A 58 -4.15 14.22 8.67
CA PRO A 58 -5.31 14.95 9.13
C PRO A 58 -6.00 15.63 7.94
N GLN A 59 -7.31 15.41 7.80
CA GLN A 59 -8.12 16.07 6.78
C GLN A 59 -9.19 16.94 7.44
N MET A 60 -9.26 18.20 7.01
CA MET A 60 -10.34 19.12 7.36
C MET A 60 -11.60 18.66 6.64
N THR A 61 -12.60 18.24 7.40
CA THR A 61 -13.94 17.95 6.89
C THR A 61 -14.92 18.99 7.44
N MET A 62 -16.08 19.18 6.78
CA MET A 62 -17.06 20.20 7.20
C MET A 62 -17.60 20.01 8.62
N THR A 63 -17.45 18.81 9.18
CA THR A 63 -17.88 18.44 10.54
C THR A 63 -16.73 18.33 11.54
N GLY A 64 -15.47 18.59 11.14
CA GLY A 64 -14.30 18.57 12.02
C GLY A 64 -13.04 17.94 11.41
N PHE A 65 -12.07 17.62 12.26
CA PHE A 65 -10.85 16.88 11.86
C PHE A 65 -11.16 15.39 11.75
N LYS A 66 -10.81 14.77 10.63
CA LYS A 66 -10.82 13.32 10.46
C LYS A 66 -9.42 12.85 10.08
N ASP A 67 -8.90 11.89 10.83
CA ASP A 67 -7.66 11.22 10.47
C ASP A 67 -7.91 10.21 9.35
N TYR A 68 -7.27 10.43 8.21
CA TYR A 68 -7.24 9.48 7.11
C TYR A 68 -5.95 8.66 7.16
N ILE A 69 -6.06 7.37 6.90
CA ILE A 69 -4.91 6.47 6.80
C ILE A 69 -4.54 6.28 5.33
N ALA A 70 -3.36 6.77 4.96
CA ALA A 70 -2.76 6.54 3.66
C ALA A 70 -1.70 5.43 3.75
N LEU A 71 -1.61 4.59 2.72
CA LEU A 71 -0.57 3.58 2.59
C LEU A 71 0.41 4.00 1.49
N ILE A 72 1.70 4.02 1.81
CA ILE A 72 2.77 4.49 0.92
C ILE A 72 3.82 3.39 0.80
N LYS A 73 4.44 3.20 -0.36
CA LYS A 73 5.57 2.27 -0.48
C LYS A 73 6.67 2.64 0.51
N TRP A 74 7.02 1.72 1.41
CA TRP A 74 8.01 1.99 2.45
C TRP A 74 9.41 2.20 1.84
N CYS A 75 9.92 1.23 1.08
CA CYS A 75 11.19 1.34 0.36
C CYS A 75 10.97 1.78 -1.10
N SER A 76 10.43 2.99 -1.31
CA SER A 76 10.01 3.48 -2.65
C SER A 76 11.15 3.70 -3.66
N TYR A 77 12.41 3.70 -3.20
CA TYR A 77 13.62 3.89 -4.02
C TYR A 77 14.18 2.60 -4.62
N THR A 78 13.56 1.44 -4.36
CA THR A 78 13.93 0.15 -4.97
C THR A 78 12.72 -0.50 -5.67
N PRO A 79 12.92 -1.22 -6.79
CA PRO A 79 11.88 -2.06 -7.38
C PRO A 79 11.59 -3.34 -6.58
N ASP A 80 12.40 -3.64 -5.55
CA ASP A 80 12.29 -4.87 -4.78
C ASP A 80 10.93 -4.98 -4.09
N LYS A 81 10.31 -6.14 -4.27
CA LYS A 81 9.03 -6.48 -3.62
C LYS A 81 9.24 -7.16 -2.27
N VAL A 82 10.41 -7.71 -2.02
CA VAL A 82 10.74 -8.42 -0.78
C VAL A 82 11.83 -7.64 -0.08
N VAL A 83 11.60 -7.30 1.18
CA VAL A 83 12.56 -6.60 2.03
C VAL A 83 12.90 -7.51 3.19
N THR A 84 14.17 -7.51 3.59
CA THR A 84 14.64 -8.25 4.75
C THR A 84 14.97 -7.26 5.86
N ILE A 85 14.32 -7.40 7.01
CA ILE A 85 14.54 -6.54 8.17
C ILE A 85 15.07 -7.38 9.34
N PRO A 86 15.96 -6.82 10.17
CA PRO A 86 16.44 -7.52 11.35
C PRO A 86 15.38 -7.50 12.47
N LYS A 87 15.22 -8.64 13.16
CA LYS A 87 14.19 -8.84 14.18
C LYS A 87 14.37 -7.93 15.39
N ASP A 88 15.59 -7.49 15.68
CA ASP A 88 15.91 -6.54 16.77
C ASP A 88 15.39 -5.12 16.51
N LYS A 89 14.98 -4.81 15.27
CA LYS A 89 14.38 -3.50 14.90
C LYS A 89 12.85 -3.53 14.90
N ILE A 90 12.24 -4.63 15.32
CA ILE A 90 10.80 -4.80 15.42
C ILE A 90 10.38 -4.68 16.88
N ILE A 91 9.42 -3.78 17.17
CA ILE A 91 8.80 -3.67 18.49
C ILE A 91 7.65 -4.69 18.60
N THR A 92 6.71 -4.67 17.66
CA THR A 92 5.55 -5.58 17.67
C THR A 92 5.16 -6.02 16.27
N ILE A 93 4.57 -7.21 16.18
CA ILE A 93 3.90 -7.73 14.99
C ILE A 93 2.47 -8.07 15.40
N THR A 94 1.48 -7.53 14.68
CA THR A 94 0.06 -7.80 14.93
C THR A 94 -0.66 -8.13 13.63
N ASN A 95 -1.83 -8.76 13.75
CA ASN A 95 -2.70 -9.01 12.61
C ASN A 95 -3.35 -7.70 12.13
N ALA A 96 -3.39 -7.49 10.83
CA ALA A 96 -4.16 -6.39 10.27
C ALA A 96 -5.67 -6.64 10.42
N SER A 97 -6.45 -5.57 10.60
CA SER A 97 -7.91 -5.64 10.51
C SER A 97 -8.36 -5.99 9.08
N ILE A 98 -9.60 -6.44 8.92
CA ILE A 98 -10.17 -6.81 7.61
C ILE A 98 -10.12 -5.61 6.64
N GLU A 99 -10.47 -4.42 7.12
CA GLU A 99 -10.45 -3.19 6.33
C GLU A 99 -9.02 -2.81 5.89
N MET A 100 -8.06 -2.90 6.80
CA MET A 100 -6.65 -2.63 6.51
C MET A 100 -6.09 -3.63 5.49
N ALA A 101 -6.41 -4.91 5.66
CA ALA A 101 -5.97 -5.96 4.74
C ALA A 101 -6.55 -5.77 3.32
N SER A 102 -7.82 -5.36 3.22
CA SER A 102 -8.44 -5.01 1.94
C SER A 102 -7.77 -3.81 1.27
N SER A 103 -7.55 -2.72 2.03
CA SER A 103 -6.84 -1.52 1.55
C SER A 103 -5.42 -1.83 1.09
N TYR A 104 -4.69 -2.63 1.87
CA TYR A 104 -3.37 -3.14 1.52
C TYR A 104 -3.39 -3.91 0.20
N HIS A 105 -4.32 -4.84 0.02
CA HIS A 105 -4.37 -5.70 -1.17
C HIS A 105 -4.61 -4.89 -2.45
N ASN A 106 -5.48 -3.88 -2.40
CA ASN A 106 -5.73 -2.98 -3.52
C ASN A 106 -4.45 -2.28 -3.99
N ILE A 107 -3.62 -1.83 -3.05
CA ILE A 107 -2.37 -1.11 -3.36
C ILE A 107 -1.24 -2.09 -3.72
N ALA A 108 -1.18 -3.24 -3.05
CA ALA A 108 -0.16 -4.27 -3.28
C ALA A 108 -0.31 -4.94 -4.66
N ASN A 109 -1.54 -5.11 -5.17
CA ASN A 109 -1.77 -5.62 -6.53
C ASN A 109 -1.30 -4.63 -7.59
N ASP A 110 -1.45 -3.34 -7.32
CA ASP A 110 -1.04 -2.26 -8.20
C ASP A 110 0.39 -1.78 -7.93
N TRP A 111 1.24 -2.60 -7.30
CA TRP A 111 2.60 -2.23 -6.87
C TRP A 111 3.45 -1.59 -7.98
N ASN A 112 3.32 -2.03 -9.22
CA ASN A 112 4.11 -1.50 -10.34
C ASN A 112 3.43 -0.33 -11.08
N LYS A 113 2.16 -0.04 -10.80
CA LYS A 113 1.48 1.09 -11.43
C LYS A 113 2.08 2.38 -10.88
N LYS A 114 2.67 3.19 -11.76
CA LYS A 114 3.03 4.56 -11.41
C LYS A 114 1.74 5.30 -11.07
N PRO A 115 1.72 6.17 -10.05
CA PRO A 115 0.55 6.99 -9.78
C PRO A 115 0.24 7.79 -11.05
N VAL A 116 -0.85 7.43 -11.72
CA VAL A 116 -1.34 8.22 -12.85
C VAL A 116 -1.81 9.53 -12.24
N PRO A 117 -1.37 10.69 -12.73
CA PRO A 117 -1.91 11.97 -12.27
C PRO A 117 -3.43 11.89 -12.36
N VAL A 118 -4.12 12.10 -11.23
CA VAL A 118 -5.58 12.15 -11.21
C VAL A 118 -5.97 13.29 -12.14
N ARG A 119 -6.44 12.95 -13.35
CA ARG A 119 -7.06 13.93 -14.25
C ARG A 119 -8.34 14.37 -13.53
N ARG A 120 -8.33 15.57 -12.95
CA ARG A 120 -9.56 16.15 -12.39
C ARG A 120 -10.63 16.13 -13.50
N PRO A 121 -11.75 15.40 -13.34
CA PRO A 121 -12.83 15.44 -14.31
C PRO A 121 -13.28 16.90 -14.45
N GLY A 122 -13.10 17.50 -15.63
CA GLY A 122 -13.43 18.91 -15.90
C GLY A 122 -12.26 19.87 -16.11
N HIS A 123 -11.00 19.48 -15.83
CA HIS A 123 -9.81 20.26 -16.23
C HIS A 123 -9.01 19.51 -17.28
N GLY A 124 -9.61 19.33 -18.46
CA GLY A 124 -8.87 18.90 -19.64
C GLY A 124 -7.94 20.02 -20.06
N TYR A 125 -6.62 19.84 -19.95
CA TYR A 125 -5.69 20.69 -20.67
C TYR A 125 -5.96 20.48 -22.16
N GLN A 126 -6.67 21.43 -22.79
CA GLN A 126 -6.73 21.51 -24.25
C GLN A 126 -5.35 21.96 -24.71
N GLN A 127 -4.50 21.04 -25.16
CA GLN A 127 -3.35 21.41 -25.97
C GLN A 127 -3.89 22.04 -27.25
N LYS A 128 -4.03 23.37 -27.28
CA LYS A 128 -4.20 24.13 -28.50
C LYS A 128 -2.81 24.38 -29.07
N ARG A 129 -2.53 23.83 -30.24
CA ARG A 129 -1.36 24.25 -31.02
C ARG A 129 -1.60 25.71 -31.41
N PHE A 130 -0.72 26.61 -30.98
CA PHE A 130 -0.72 27.99 -31.45
C PHE A 130 -0.42 28.00 -32.95
N THR A 131 -1.07 28.90 -33.69
CA THR A 131 -0.71 29.13 -35.10
C THR A 131 0.68 29.78 -35.17
N ASP A 132 1.36 29.64 -36.30
CA ASP A 132 2.75 30.10 -36.42
C ASP A 132 2.89 31.61 -36.11
N ALA A 133 1.89 32.42 -36.48
CA ALA A 133 1.81 33.85 -36.16
C ALA A 133 1.61 34.17 -34.65
N GLN A 134 1.01 33.25 -33.89
CA GLN A 134 0.84 33.41 -32.44
C GLN A 134 2.11 33.05 -31.67
N ASN A 135 2.90 32.10 -32.19
CA ASN A 135 4.20 31.74 -31.63
C ASN A 135 5.23 32.86 -31.79
N GLU A 136 5.21 33.56 -32.92
CA GLU A 136 6.16 34.64 -33.22
C GLU A 136 5.98 35.82 -32.25
N LYS A 137 4.73 36.20 -31.93
CA LYS A 137 4.41 37.24 -30.93
C LYS A 137 4.72 36.89 -29.48
N MET A 138 4.85 35.61 -29.14
CA MET A 138 5.22 35.19 -27.78
C MET A 138 6.74 35.12 -27.57
N ASN A 139 7.51 35.13 -28.66
CA ASN A 139 8.98 35.06 -28.65
C ASN A 139 9.65 36.44 -28.85
N GLU A 140 8.87 37.52 -28.96
CA GLU A 140 9.32 38.91 -28.82
C GLU A 140 9.16 39.39 -27.38
#